data_AF-A0A1C6NLE0-F1
#
_entry.id   AF-A0A1C6NLE0-F1
#
_cell.length_a   1.000
_cell.length_b   1.000
_cell.length_c   1.000
_cell.angle_alpha   90.00
_cell.angle_beta   90.00
_cell.angle_gamma   90.00
#
_symmetry.space_group_name_H-M   'P 1'
#
loop_
_entity.id
_entity.type
_entity.pdbx_description
1 polymer ?
#
loop_
_entity_poly.entity_id
_entity_poly.type
_entity_poly.pdbx_seq_one_letter_code
_entity_poly.pdbx_strand_id
1 'polypeptide(L)' 'MSVDPTDPDNFEDTYEEEPDLAATGIEAPPEDAAEQHADLLRQRDEPITGREDIEVDPADAAEQARVVELNEDEYR' A
#
# COMPACT_ATOMS: atom_id res chain seq x y z
N MET A 1 -15.75 -25.79 -12.13
CA MET A 1 -14.34 -25.98 -11.73
C MET A 1 -13.91 -24.70 -11.03
N SER A 2 -13.16 -24.80 -9.94
CA SER A 2 -12.39 -23.67 -9.41
C SER A 2 -11.04 -23.62 -10.13
N VAL A 3 -10.62 -22.43 -10.57
CA VAL A 3 -9.25 -22.20 -11.04
C VAL A 3 -8.33 -22.05 -9.83
N ASP A 4 -7.06 -22.44 -9.98
CA ASP A 4 -6.04 -22.24 -8.95
C ASP A 4 -5.40 -20.85 -9.17
N PRO A 5 -5.51 -19.90 -8.22
CA PRO A 5 -4.94 -18.56 -8.37
C PRO A 5 -3.40 -18.55 -8.32
N THR A 6 -2.77 -19.67 -7.99
CA THR A 6 -1.31 -19.85 -7.88
C THR A 6 -0.69 -20.51 -9.11
N ASP A 7 -1.52 -21.03 -10.01
CA ASP A 7 -1.10 -21.72 -11.23
C ASP A 7 -0.80 -20.69 -12.34
N PRO A 8 0.47 -20.57 -12.79
CA PRO A 8 0.88 -19.55 -13.75
C PRO A 8 0.25 -19.76 -15.13
N ASP A 9 -0.15 -20.99 -15.49
CA ASP A 9 -0.75 -21.30 -16.78
C ASP A 9 -2.21 -20.79 -16.88
N ASN A 10 -2.81 -20.31 -15.79
CA ASN A 10 -4.11 -19.61 -15.79
C ASN A 10 -4.02 -18.14 -16.20
N PHE A 11 -2.82 -17.58 -16.36
CA PHE A 11 -2.60 -16.23 -16.86
C PHE A 11 -2.25 -16.31 -18.35
N GLU A 12 -3.04 -15.69 -19.23
CA GLU A 12 -2.63 -15.52 -20.63
C GLU A 12 -1.43 -14.56 -20.68
N ASP A 13 -0.32 -15.03 -21.28
CA ASP A 13 0.92 -14.29 -21.50
C ASP A 13 0.71 -13.20 -22.59
N THR A 14 -0.16 -12.24 -22.29
CA THR A 14 -0.55 -11.12 -23.18
C THR A 14 0.57 -10.07 -23.37
N TYR A 15 1.77 -10.36 -22.86
CA TYR A 15 2.97 -9.52 -22.91
C TYR A 15 3.81 -9.74 -24.18
N GLU A 16 3.44 -10.67 -25.08
CA GLU A 16 4.14 -10.92 -26.36
C GLU A 16 4.01 -9.78 -27.42
N GLU A 17 3.65 -8.56 -27.03
CA GLU A 17 3.99 -7.34 -27.77
C GLU A 17 4.11 -6.12 -26.83
N GLU A 18 4.94 -6.20 -25.78
CA GLU A 18 5.46 -4.98 -25.15
C GLU A 18 6.24 -4.18 -26.22
N PRO A 19 5.82 -2.96 -26.59
CA PRO A 19 6.60 -2.12 -27.49
C PRO A 19 7.94 -1.80 -26.82
N ASP A 20 9.01 -1.85 -27.62
CA ASP A 20 10.41 -1.63 -27.21
C ASP A 20 10.54 -0.54 -26.14
N LEU A 21 11.30 -0.86 -25.10
CA LEU A 21 11.41 -0.12 -23.84
C LEU A 21 11.85 1.33 -24.08
N ALA A 22 10.87 2.21 -24.30
CA ALA A 22 10.81 3.53 -23.69
C ALA A 22 10.31 3.37 -22.24
N ALA A 23 11.01 2.59 -21.40
CA ALA A 23 12.11 3.16 -20.60
C ALA A 23 11.85 4.63 -20.25
N THR A 24 11.20 4.86 -19.11
CA THR A 24 10.88 6.19 -18.55
C THR A 24 10.10 7.12 -19.49
N GLY A 25 8.76 6.95 -19.54
CA GLY A 25 7.89 7.75 -20.42
C GLY A 25 6.48 8.10 -19.94
N ILE A 26 5.97 7.48 -18.87
CA ILE A 26 4.80 8.04 -18.15
C ILE A 26 5.37 8.99 -17.10
N GLU A 27 5.73 10.19 -17.54
CA GLU A 27 5.90 11.33 -16.65
C GLU A 27 4.52 11.59 -16.03
N ALA A 28 4.34 11.19 -14.77
CA ALA A 28 3.21 11.64 -13.98
C ALA A 28 3.24 13.18 -13.95
N PRO A 29 2.09 13.87 -13.89
CA PRO A 29 2.04 15.33 -13.71
C PRO A 29 3.06 15.79 -12.65
N PRO A 30 3.72 16.95 -12.81
CA PRO A 30 4.80 17.35 -11.92
C PRO A 30 4.36 17.45 -10.46
N GLU A 31 3.07 17.68 -10.21
CA GLU A 31 2.40 17.55 -8.91
C GLU A 31 2.42 16.09 -8.40
N ASP A 32 1.82 15.15 -9.14
CA ASP A 32 1.81 13.71 -8.83
C ASP A 32 3.23 13.14 -8.62
N ALA A 33 4.19 13.57 -9.45
CA ALA A 33 5.58 13.15 -9.34
C ALA A 33 6.26 13.71 -8.07
N ALA A 34 5.92 14.93 -7.66
CA ALA A 34 6.40 15.51 -6.40
C ALA A 34 5.83 14.76 -5.19
N GLU A 35 4.55 14.34 -5.24
CA GLU A 35 3.93 13.50 -4.21
C GLU A 35 4.59 12.11 -4.13
N GLN A 36 4.84 11.46 -5.27
CA GLN A 36 5.49 10.13 -5.34
C GLN A 36 6.96 10.14 -4.87
N HIS A 37 7.63 11.29 -4.95
CA HIS A 37 9.00 11.48 -4.45
C HIS A 37 9.07 12.06 -3.03
N ALA A 38 7.93 12.33 -2.38
CA ALA A 38 7.90 12.76 -0.99
C ALA A 38 8.31 11.63 -0.03
N ASP A 39 8.99 11.98 1.06
CA ASP A 39 9.30 11.03 2.13
C ASP A 39 8.00 10.51 2.77
N LEU A 40 7.79 9.20 2.75
CA LEU A 40 6.67 8.58 3.46
C LEU A 40 6.79 8.86 4.97
N LEU A 41 5.67 9.26 5.58
CA LEU A 41 5.58 9.39 7.03
C LEU A 41 6.01 8.07 7.69
N ARG A 42 7.03 8.12 8.55
CA ARG A 42 7.58 6.93 9.23
C ARG A 42 6.68 6.38 10.34
N GLN A 43 5.49 6.95 10.52
CA GLN A 43 4.40 6.44 11.34
C GLN A 43 3.79 5.20 10.68
N ARG A 44 4.57 4.11 10.68
CA ARG A 44 4.07 2.78 10.38
C ARG A 44 3.39 2.26 11.64
N ASP A 45 2.23 1.63 11.48
CA ASP A 45 1.51 1.00 12.58
C ASP A 45 2.46 0.12 13.41
N GLU A 46 2.54 0.36 14.72
CA GLU A 46 3.43 -0.42 15.58
C GLU A 46 2.92 -1.86 15.63
N PRO A 47 3.77 -2.89 15.37
CA PRO A 47 3.33 -4.27 15.40
C PRO A 47 2.69 -4.60 16.75
N ILE A 48 1.50 -5.19 16.67
CA ILE A 48 0.62 -5.41 17.81
C ILE A 48 1.19 -6.54 18.67
N THR A 49 2.08 -6.17 19.59
CA THR A 49 2.91 -7.11 20.37
C THR A 49 2.38 -7.39 21.78
N GLY A 50 1.35 -6.66 22.23
CA GLY A 50 0.86 -6.67 23.62
C GLY A 50 -0.56 -7.17 23.84
N ARG A 51 -1.10 -8.08 23.00
CA ARG A 51 -2.43 -8.66 23.22
C ARG A 51 -2.41 -9.76 24.29
N GLU A 52 -2.78 -9.40 25.51
CA GLU A 52 -3.27 -10.38 26.50
C GLU A 52 -4.72 -10.78 26.14
N ASP A 53 -4.91 -11.93 25.49
CA ASP A 53 -6.15 -12.73 25.39
C ASP A 53 -7.51 -12.06 25.10
N ILE A 54 -7.57 -10.80 24.67
CA ILE A 54 -8.81 -10.17 24.18
C ILE A 54 -9.00 -10.54 22.71
N GLU A 55 -10.00 -11.37 22.43
CA GLU A 55 -10.41 -11.79 21.09
C GLU A 55 -11.18 -10.64 20.39
N VAL A 56 -10.43 -9.68 19.84
CA VAL A 56 -10.94 -8.58 18.99
C VAL A 56 -10.70 -8.94 17.52
N ASP A 57 -11.55 -8.47 16.60
CA ASP A 57 -11.32 -8.64 15.16
C ASP A 57 -9.95 -8.08 14.76
N PRO A 58 -9.12 -8.81 13.98
CA PRO A 58 -7.77 -8.36 13.63
C PRO A 58 -7.71 -7.01 12.90
N ALA A 59 -8.74 -6.65 12.12
CA ALA A 59 -8.80 -5.39 11.38
C ALA A 59 -9.19 -4.22 12.30
N ASP A 60 -10.25 -4.36 13.10
CA ASP A 60 -10.62 -3.39 14.14
C ASP A 60 -9.42 -3.11 15.06
N ALA A 61 -8.72 -4.17 15.43
CA ALA A 61 -7.66 -4.12 16.40
C ALA A 61 -6.32 -3.66 15.78
N ALA A 62 -6.18 -3.66 14.44
CA ALA A 62 -5.14 -2.92 13.74
C ALA A 62 -5.47 -1.42 13.71
N GLU A 63 -6.72 -1.05 13.40
CA GLU A 63 -7.21 0.34 13.42
C GLU A 63 -6.99 1.00 14.79
N GLN A 64 -7.37 0.33 15.89
CA GLN A 64 -7.15 0.84 17.26
C GLN A 64 -5.68 0.98 17.67
N ALA A 65 -4.74 0.37 16.93
CA ALA A 65 -3.30 0.48 17.18
C ALA A 65 -2.62 1.59 16.37
N ARG A 66 -3.35 2.26 15.46
CA ARG A 66 -2.78 3.29 14.59
C ARG A 66 -2.55 4.59 15.35
N VAL A 67 -1.33 5.10 15.27
CA VAL A 67 -0.96 6.37 15.90
C VAL A 67 -1.36 7.50 14.98
N VAL A 68 -2.33 8.31 15.40
CA VAL A 68 -2.74 9.52 14.69
C VAL A 68 -1.98 10.72 15.26
N GLU A 69 -1.23 11.42 14.41
CA GLU A 69 -0.58 12.68 14.77
C GLU A 69 -1.61 13.80 14.91
N LEU A 70 -1.73 14.39 16.11
CA LEU A 70 -2.47 15.64 16.32
C LEU A 70 -1.57 16.83 15.93
N ASN A 71 -1.79 17.41 14.76
CA ASN A 71 -1.26 18.73 14.43
C ASN A 71 -2.17 19.83 15.04
N GLU A 72 -1.98 20.08 16.33
CA GLU A 72 -2.74 21.09 17.10
C GLU A 72 -2.58 22.52 16.56
N ASP A 73 -1.50 22.79 15.83
CA ASP A 73 -1.20 24.10 15.22
C ASP A 73 -1.97 24.38 13.92
N GLU A 74 -2.58 23.37 13.27
CA GLU A 74 -3.38 23.55 12.04
C GLU A 74 -4.81 24.02 12.31
N TYR A 75 -5.30 23.88 13.54
CA TYR A 75 -6.61 24.38 13.98
C TYR A 75 -6.50 25.77 14.63
N ARG A 76 -6.32 26.83 13.83
CA ARG A 76 -6.29 28.23 14.31
C ARG A 76 -7.07 29.21 13.43
#